data_AF-A0A0P0P2J3-F1
#
_entry.id   AF-A0A0P0P2J3-F1
#
_cell.length_a   1.000
_cell.length_b   1.000
_cell.length_c   1.000
_cell.angle_alpha   90.00
_cell.angle_beta   90.00
_cell.angle_gamma   90.00
#
_symmetry.space_group_name_H-M   'P 1'
#
loop_
_entity.id
_entity.type
_entity.pdbx_description
1 polymer ?
#
loop_
_entity_poly.entity_id
_entity_poly.type
_entity_poly.pdbx_seq_one_letter_code
_entity_poly.pdbx_strand_id
1 'polypeptide(L)'
;MTLLTRRAMTTAALAGTFLPGLARAQGKRPLVIAHRGASGLRPEHTALAYELGIEQGCDFIEPDLVPTRDGHLVARHENEIGGTTEIASRPEFAARKATKTIDGESVTGWFTEDFTLAELKTLRARERLPQLRPTSAAFDGQAQILTFDEVVAIARAGTKRTGRVIGVYPEMKHPSYFASIGLPVEGRMLDALKRNDLNSATAPVFVQCFEVTPLKTLRARTRARLVLLADAEGGPPDLPGVKYADLLTAEGLKGVAAYADGLGPNWRLVVPTDGKTLGAPTRLVSDAHAAGLQVHPWTVRAENYFLPETLRRGDAQAADYLARHGDADAVLKALFAVGVDGVFSDFPALAVAARA
;
A
#
# COMPACT_ATOMS: atom_id res chain seq x y z
N MET A 1 73.53 -2.77 -58.10
CA MET A 1 72.80 -3.85 -58.79
C MET A 1 72.06 -4.65 -57.72
N THR A 2 70.75 -4.80 -57.65
CA THR A 2 69.66 -4.55 -58.59
C THR A 2 68.34 -4.77 -57.81
N LEU A 3 67.39 -3.84 -58.01
CA LEU A 3 65.92 -3.94 -57.91
C LEU A 3 65.18 -4.23 -56.58
N LEU A 4 64.45 -3.18 -56.16
CA LEU A 4 63.00 -3.11 -55.87
C LEU A 4 62.28 -4.27 -55.17
N THR A 5 61.51 -3.94 -54.13
CA THR A 5 60.03 -3.93 -54.23
C THR A 5 59.36 -3.22 -53.06
N ARG A 6 58.38 -2.38 -53.39
CA ARG A 6 57.42 -1.74 -52.48
C ARG A 6 56.58 -2.81 -51.78
N ARG A 7 56.39 -2.67 -50.46
CA ARG A 7 55.24 -3.30 -49.77
C ARG A 7 54.39 -2.22 -49.12
N ALA A 8 53.16 -2.16 -49.59
CA ALA A 8 52.08 -1.34 -49.06
C ALA A 8 51.70 -1.82 -47.65
N MET A 9 51.56 -0.87 -46.72
CA MET A 9 50.83 -1.10 -45.47
C MET A 9 49.33 -0.99 -45.76
N THR A 10 48.64 -2.13 -45.73
CA THR A 10 47.18 -2.19 -45.60
C THR A 10 46.86 -2.29 -44.11
N THR A 11 46.53 -1.16 -43.48
CA THR A 11 45.85 -1.15 -42.18
C THR A 11 44.40 -1.56 -42.39
N ALA A 12 44.07 -2.80 -42.04
CA ALA A 12 42.68 -3.24 -41.88
C ALA A 12 42.11 -2.62 -40.60
N ALA A 13 41.29 -1.58 -40.73
CA ALA A 13 40.48 -1.07 -39.63
C ALA A 13 39.32 -2.06 -39.40
N LEU A 14 39.37 -2.84 -38.32
CA LEU A 14 38.17 -3.48 -37.79
C LEU A 14 37.25 -2.39 -37.26
N ALA A 15 36.22 -2.04 -38.03
CA ALA A 15 35.06 -1.32 -37.54
C ALA A 15 34.29 -2.27 -36.61
N GLY A 16 34.66 -2.28 -35.32
CA GLY A 16 33.85 -2.88 -34.27
C GLY A 16 32.59 -2.03 -34.11
N THR A 17 31.47 -2.52 -34.64
CA THR A 17 30.13 -2.02 -34.32
C THR A 17 29.85 -2.31 -32.84
N PHE A 18 30.15 -1.32 -31.99
CA PHE A 18 29.63 -1.30 -30.63
C PHE A 18 28.12 -1.12 -30.70
N LEU A 19 27.38 -2.22 -30.57
CA LEU A 19 25.96 -2.18 -30.22
C LEU A 19 25.85 -1.61 -28.80
N PRO A 20 25.19 -0.46 -28.58
CA PRO A 20 24.91 0.01 -27.23
C PRO A 20 23.76 -0.84 -26.68
N GLY A 21 24.10 -1.94 -25.99
CA GLY A 21 23.15 -2.88 -25.41
C GLY A 21 23.08 -2.75 -23.89
N LEU A 22 22.20 -1.83 -23.43
CA LEU A 22 21.54 -1.80 -22.12
C LEU A 22 22.44 -2.04 -20.90
N ALA A 23 23.18 -0.99 -20.51
CA ALA A 23 23.45 -0.79 -19.09
C ALA A 23 22.09 -0.67 -18.39
N ARG A 24 21.70 -1.70 -17.62
CA ARG A 24 20.59 -1.64 -16.68
C ARG A 24 20.86 -0.41 -15.82
N ALA A 25 20.07 0.65 -15.99
CA ALA A 25 20.09 1.75 -15.04
C ALA A 25 19.96 1.08 -13.67
N GLN A 26 20.96 1.23 -12.81
CA GLN A 26 20.82 0.79 -11.42
C GLN A 26 19.80 1.73 -10.78
N GLY A 27 18.53 1.43 -11.04
CA GLY A 27 17.40 2.11 -10.44
C GLY A 27 17.47 1.96 -8.92
N LYS A 28 16.87 2.91 -8.21
CA LYS A 28 16.69 2.77 -6.76
C LYS A 28 15.98 1.44 -6.49
N ARG A 29 16.46 0.70 -5.49
CA ARG A 29 15.83 -0.53 -5.01
C ARG A 29 14.35 -0.22 -4.67
N PRO A 30 13.36 -0.90 -5.28
CA PRO A 30 11.94 -0.65 -5.01
C PRO A 30 11.60 -0.78 -3.52
N LEU A 31 10.63 -0.06 -2.99
CA LEU A 31 10.20 -0.18 -1.60
C LEU A 31 9.34 -1.42 -1.38
N VAL A 32 9.43 -2.04 -0.20
CA VAL A 32 8.46 -3.02 0.28
C VAL A 32 7.65 -2.38 1.39
N ILE A 33 6.34 -2.26 1.16
CA ILE A 33 5.40 -1.65 2.10
C ILE A 33 4.55 -2.78 2.68
N ALA A 34 4.65 -2.97 4.01
CA ALA A 34 3.88 -3.96 4.73
C ALA A 34 2.45 -3.47 4.91
N HIS A 35 1.56 -3.91 4.02
CA HIS A 35 0.17 -3.49 3.95
C HIS A 35 -0.59 -3.97 5.18
N ARG A 36 -0.94 -3.01 6.05
CA ARG A 36 -1.48 -3.26 7.39
C ARG A 36 -0.56 -4.10 8.29
N GLY A 37 0.76 -4.06 8.02
CA GLY A 37 1.76 -4.95 8.60
C GLY A 37 1.92 -6.26 7.81
N ALA A 38 2.42 -7.32 8.44
CA ALA A 38 2.41 -8.67 7.89
C ALA A 38 1.01 -9.30 8.01
N SER A 39 0.00 -8.64 7.43
CA SER A 39 -1.43 -8.93 7.62
C SER A 39 -1.87 -10.30 7.09
N GLY A 40 -1.08 -10.92 6.20
CA GLY A 40 -1.26 -12.31 5.79
C GLY A 40 -0.98 -13.33 6.89
N LEU A 41 -0.32 -12.90 7.97
CA LEU A 41 0.23 -13.77 9.02
C LEU A 41 -0.20 -13.38 10.44
N ARG A 42 -0.69 -12.14 10.64
CA ARG A 42 -1.16 -11.60 11.93
C ARG A 42 -2.37 -10.68 11.68
N PRO A 43 -3.30 -10.54 12.65
CA PRO A 43 -4.41 -9.60 12.54
C PRO A 43 -3.92 -8.21 12.16
N GLU A 44 -4.53 -7.65 11.13
CA GLU A 44 -4.10 -6.40 10.51
C GLU A 44 -4.11 -5.21 11.48
N HIS A 45 -3.24 -4.23 11.22
CA HIS A 45 -3.08 -3.01 12.02
C HIS A 45 -2.79 -3.22 13.51
N THR A 46 -2.18 -4.35 13.86
CA THR A 46 -1.73 -4.64 15.21
C THR A 46 -0.22 -4.46 15.34
N ALA A 47 0.24 -4.27 16.58
CA ALA A 47 1.68 -4.29 16.87
C ALA A 47 2.32 -5.61 16.43
N LEU A 48 1.60 -6.74 16.55
CA LEU A 48 2.06 -8.05 16.09
C LEU A 48 2.33 -8.09 14.58
N ALA A 49 1.42 -7.52 13.78
CA ALA A 49 1.59 -7.46 12.33
C ALA A 49 2.70 -6.49 11.91
N TYR A 50 2.79 -5.32 12.53
CA TYR A 50 3.81 -4.33 12.20
C TYR A 50 5.22 -4.81 12.57
N GLU A 51 5.42 -5.33 13.77
CA GLU A 51 6.72 -5.84 14.21
C GLU A 51 7.20 -7.00 13.34
N LEU A 52 6.30 -7.93 12.97
CA LEU A 52 6.62 -9.02 12.05
C LEU A 52 6.99 -8.50 10.65
N GLY A 53 6.28 -7.49 10.13
CA GLY A 53 6.61 -6.88 8.84
C GLY A 53 8.01 -6.26 8.84
N ILE A 54 8.37 -5.58 9.93
CA ILE A 54 9.71 -4.99 10.12
C ILE A 54 10.79 -6.08 10.17
N GLU A 55 10.54 -7.15 10.93
CA GLU A 55 11.44 -8.32 11.02
C GLU A 55 11.64 -9.00 9.66
N GLN A 56 10.58 -9.06 8.85
CA GLN A 56 10.61 -9.60 7.50
C GLN A 56 11.26 -8.67 6.47
N GLY A 57 11.69 -7.47 6.88
CA GLY A 57 12.50 -6.60 6.04
C GLY A 57 11.74 -5.54 5.24
N CYS A 58 10.48 -5.23 5.59
CA CYS A 58 9.78 -4.11 4.97
C CYS A 58 10.51 -2.79 5.20
N ASP A 59 10.31 -1.82 4.31
CA ASP A 59 10.85 -0.47 4.43
C ASP A 59 9.82 0.47 5.09
N PHE A 60 8.53 0.19 4.91
CA PHE A 60 7.42 0.95 5.48
C PHE A 60 6.38 0.02 6.11
N ILE A 61 5.77 0.44 7.21
CA ILE A 61 4.53 -0.12 7.73
C ILE A 61 3.36 0.81 7.40
N GLU A 62 2.24 0.25 6.98
CA GLU A 62 1.09 1.00 6.45
C GLU A 62 -0.08 0.94 7.47
N PRO A 63 -0.45 2.07 8.09
CA PRO A 63 -1.69 2.18 8.85
C PRO A 63 -2.81 2.89 8.07
N ASP A 64 -3.98 2.27 7.98
CA ASP A 64 -5.23 2.93 7.62
C ASP A 64 -5.75 3.70 8.83
N LEU A 65 -6.11 4.98 8.68
CA LEU A 65 -6.48 5.83 9.80
C LEU A 65 -7.92 6.34 9.73
N VAL A 66 -8.66 6.06 10.80
CA VAL A 66 -10.02 6.55 11.06
C VAL A 66 -10.05 7.29 12.41
N PRO A 67 -10.84 8.37 12.55
CA PRO A 67 -10.98 9.08 13.82
C PRO A 67 -11.91 8.36 14.81
N THR A 68 -11.61 8.53 16.10
CA THR A 68 -12.52 8.25 17.22
C THR A 68 -13.46 9.44 17.49
N ARG A 69 -14.48 9.25 18.34
CA ARG A 69 -15.41 10.31 18.76
C ARG A 69 -14.70 11.52 19.37
N ASP A 70 -13.69 11.25 20.20
CA ASP A 70 -12.82 12.24 20.84
C ASP A 70 -11.64 12.67 19.95
N GLY A 71 -11.61 12.21 18.70
CA GLY A 71 -10.79 12.79 17.65
C GLY A 71 -9.37 12.26 17.51
N HIS A 72 -9.05 11.12 18.12
CA HIS A 72 -7.79 10.43 17.92
C HIS A 72 -7.81 9.64 16.62
N LEU A 73 -6.69 9.60 15.90
CA LEU A 73 -6.53 8.73 14.72
C LEU A 73 -6.11 7.32 15.18
N VAL A 74 -6.93 6.32 14.89
CA VAL A 74 -6.67 4.90 15.20
C VAL A 74 -6.47 4.09 13.92
N ALA A 75 -5.62 3.06 14.01
CA ALA A 75 -5.24 2.22 12.90
C ALA A 75 -6.30 1.13 12.63
N ARG A 76 -7.16 1.34 11.63
CA ARG A 76 -8.21 0.42 11.15
C ARG A 76 -8.51 0.69 9.68
N HIS A 77 -8.69 -0.39 8.92
CA HIS A 77 -9.00 -0.28 7.50
C HIS A 77 -10.35 0.37 7.23
N GLU A 78 -11.36 -0.02 8.00
CA GLU A 78 -12.70 0.55 7.93
C GLU A 78 -13.06 1.13 9.30
N ASN A 79 -13.95 2.11 9.31
CA ASN A 79 -14.46 2.66 10.57
C ASN A 79 -15.47 1.72 11.22
N GLU A 80 -16.12 0.84 10.47
CA GLU A 80 -16.83 -0.33 11.01
C GLU A 80 -15.83 -1.36 11.56
N ILE A 81 -15.99 -1.74 12.83
CA ILE A 81 -15.03 -2.57 13.55
C ILE A 81 -15.56 -3.93 14.02
N GLY A 82 -16.79 -4.29 13.66
CA GLY A 82 -17.45 -5.55 14.03
C GLY A 82 -16.77 -6.79 13.46
N GLY A 83 -16.21 -6.70 12.26
CA GLY A 83 -15.45 -7.79 11.62
C GLY A 83 -13.98 -7.89 12.03
N THR A 84 -13.43 -6.86 12.68
CA THR A 84 -11.99 -6.72 12.97
C THR A 84 -11.68 -6.58 14.47
N THR A 85 -12.68 -6.69 15.34
CA THR A 85 -12.56 -6.81 16.80
C THR A 85 -13.52 -7.84 17.36
N GLU A 86 -13.42 -8.11 18.66
CA GLU A 86 -14.41 -8.81 19.45
C GLU A 86 -15.64 -7.97 19.85
N ILE A 87 -15.81 -6.74 19.36
CA ILE A 87 -16.83 -5.78 19.87
C ILE A 87 -18.26 -6.35 19.89
N ALA A 88 -18.64 -7.17 18.90
CA ALA A 88 -19.95 -7.79 18.84
C ALA A 88 -20.26 -8.73 20.04
N SER A 89 -19.21 -9.18 20.75
CA SER A 89 -19.32 -10.00 21.96
C SER A 89 -19.31 -9.21 23.27
N ARG A 90 -19.26 -7.87 23.22
CA ARG A 90 -19.21 -6.96 24.39
C ARG A 90 -20.63 -6.46 24.74
N PRO A 91 -21.28 -6.96 25.80
CA PRO A 91 -22.66 -6.59 26.11
C PRO A 91 -22.85 -5.09 26.36
N GLU A 92 -21.86 -4.43 26.95
CA GLU A 92 -21.87 -2.99 27.23
C GLU A 92 -21.88 -2.12 25.95
N PHE A 93 -21.46 -2.68 24.81
CA PHE A 93 -21.46 -1.99 23.52
C PHE A 93 -22.57 -2.45 22.58
N ALA A 94 -23.41 -3.41 22.99
CA ALA A 94 -24.48 -3.95 22.13
C ALA A 94 -25.44 -2.85 21.62
N ALA A 95 -25.80 -1.89 22.48
CA ALA A 95 -26.68 -0.77 22.14
C ALA A 95 -26.03 0.29 21.24
N ARG A 96 -24.72 0.18 20.96
CA ARG A 96 -23.99 1.10 20.08
C ARG A 96 -23.95 0.64 18.62
N LYS A 97 -24.54 -0.51 18.31
CA LYS A 97 -24.68 -0.98 16.92
C LYS A 97 -25.61 -0.02 16.17
N ALA A 98 -25.18 0.45 15.01
CA ALA A 98 -25.91 1.41 14.20
C ALA A 98 -25.89 1.03 12.72
N THR A 99 -26.72 1.71 11.92
CA THR A 99 -26.65 1.69 10.46
C THR A 99 -26.26 3.08 9.99
N LYS A 100 -25.22 3.19 9.17
CA LYS A 100 -24.70 4.45 8.64
C LYS A 100 -24.49 4.34 7.13
N THR A 101 -24.63 5.46 6.42
CA THR A 101 -24.25 5.55 5.01
C THR A 101 -22.85 6.13 4.91
N ILE A 102 -21.90 5.34 4.42
CA ILE A 102 -20.50 5.72 4.23
C ILE A 102 -20.23 5.63 2.73
N ASP A 103 -19.81 6.74 2.12
CA ASP A 103 -19.52 6.85 0.68
C ASP A 103 -20.63 6.30 -0.25
N GLY A 104 -21.89 6.44 0.19
CA GLY A 104 -23.08 5.97 -0.53
C GLY A 104 -23.53 4.55 -0.20
N GLU A 105 -22.76 3.80 0.60
CA GLU A 105 -23.09 2.44 1.01
C GLU A 105 -23.67 2.37 2.41
N SER A 106 -24.75 1.59 2.59
CA SER A 106 -25.36 1.36 3.90
C SER A 106 -24.63 0.24 4.65
N VAL A 107 -23.98 0.60 5.75
CA VAL A 107 -23.20 -0.32 6.58
C VAL A 107 -23.87 -0.43 7.95
N THR A 108 -23.98 -1.65 8.48
CA THR A 108 -24.55 -1.89 9.81
C THR A 108 -23.54 -2.58 10.71
N GLY A 109 -23.18 -1.95 11.83
CA GLY A 109 -22.10 -2.41 12.68
C GLY A 109 -21.79 -1.46 13.82
N TRP A 110 -20.53 -1.46 14.27
CA TRP A 110 -20.03 -0.55 15.30
C TRP A 110 -18.94 0.32 14.71
N PHE A 111 -19.01 1.64 14.91
CA PHE A 111 -18.16 2.57 14.19
C PHE A 111 -17.21 3.33 15.10
N THR A 112 -15.95 3.51 14.70
CA THR A 112 -14.93 4.14 15.54
C THR A 112 -15.32 5.53 16.04
N GLU A 113 -16.03 6.32 15.24
CA GLU A 113 -16.52 7.65 15.59
C GLU A 113 -17.61 7.66 16.67
N ASP A 114 -18.15 6.50 17.04
CA ASP A 114 -19.09 6.38 18.16
C ASP A 114 -18.34 6.18 19.50
N PHE A 115 -17.07 5.81 19.48
CA PHE A 115 -16.31 5.47 20.68
C PHE A 115 -15.21 6.47 20.97
N THR A 116 -14.94 6.68 22.26
CA THR A 116 -13.70 7.33 22.70
C THR A 116 -12.50 6.42 22.47
N LEU A 117 -11.31 7.00 22.42
CA LEU A 117 -10.08 6.23 22.40
C LEU A 117 -9.99 5.28 23.61
N ALA A 118 -10.39 5.74 24.80
CA ALA A 118 -10.37 4.94 26.01
C ALA A 118 -11.24 3.68 25.89
N GLU A 119 -12.45 3.80 25.33
CA GLU A 119 -13.33 2.65 25.06
C GLU A 119 -12.70 1.71 24.02
N LEU A 120 -12.20 2.24 22.90
CA LEU A 120 -11.57 1.42 21.85
C LEU A 120 -10.32 0.68 22.33
N LYS A 121 -9.57 1.26 23.27
CA LYS A 121 -8.39 0.62 23.88
C LYS A 121 -8.72 -0.59 24.74
N THR A 122 -9.99 -0.77 25.14
CA THR A 122 -10.42 -1.98 25.84
C THR A 122 -10.55 -3.20 24.92
N LEU A 123 -10.75 -2.96 23.62
CA LEU A 123 -10.99 -3.99 22.61
C LEU A 123 -9.69 -4.69 22.17
N ARG A 124 -9.85 -5.80 21.45
CA ARG A 124 -8.81 -6.63 20.86
C ARG A 124 -9.09 -6.92 19.40
N ALA A 125 -8.05 -6.76 18.59
CA ALA A 125 -8.13 -7.01 17.16
C ALA A 125 -8.35 -8.50 16.86
N ARG A 126 -8.97 -8.75 15.70
CA ARG A 126 -9.19 -10.07 15.12
C ARG A 126 -8.88 -10.07 13.63
N GLU A 127 -8.55 -11.23 13.09
CA GLU A 127 -8.35 -11.47 11.66
C GLU A 127 -9.66 -11.26 10.90
N ARG A 128 -9.61 -10.48 9.81
CA ARG A 128 -10.78 -10.16 8.98
C ARG A 128 -11.12 -11.23 7.94
N LEU A 129 -10.16 -12.11 7.61
CA LEU A 129 -10.31 -13.20 6.64
C LEU A 129 -10.02 -14.57 7.28
N PRO A 130 -10.67 -14.96 8.40
CA PRO A 130 -10.27 -16.16 9.16
C PRO A 130 -10.38 -17.47 8.36
N GLN A 131 -11.22 -17.51 7.32
CA GLN A 131 -11.40 -18.64 6.42
C GLN A 131 -10.21 -18.79 5.45
N LEU A 132 -9.56 -17.70 5.07
CA LEU A 132 -8.35 -17.71 4.25
C LEU A 132 -7.08 -17.74 5.12
N ARG A 133 -7.15 -17.23 6.35
CA ARG A 133 -5.99 -17.03 7.23
C ARG A 133 -6.20 -17.63 8.63
N PRO A 134 -6.50 -18.94 8.76
CA PRO A 134 -6.74 -19.56 10.06
C PRO A 134 -5.52 -19.47 11.00
N THR A 135 -4.30 -19.43 10.45
CA THR A 135 -3.06 -19.24 11.23
C THR A 135 -2.90 -17.83 11.77
N SER A 136 -3.39 -16.82 11.04
CA SER A 136 -3.45 -15.43 11.53
C SER A 136 -4.55 -15.30 12.60
N ALA A 137 -5.71 -15.91 12.38
CA ALA A 137 -6.82 -15.93 13.33
C ALA A 137 -6.46 -16.57 14.69
N ALA A 138 -5.42 -17.41 14.76
CA ALA A 138 -4.88 -17.90 16.02
C ALA A 138 -4.31 -16.79 16.95
N PHE A 139 -4.10 -15.58 16.41
CA PHE A 139 -3.65 -14.40 17.15
C PHE A 139 -4.80 -13.45 17.54
N ASP A 140 -6.05 -13.83 17.25
CA ASP A 140 -7.23 -13.08 17.68
C ASP A 140 -7.23 -12.83 19.19
N GLY A 141 -7.65 -11.64 19.60
CA GLY A 141 -7.75 -11.31 21.02
C GLY A 141 -6.43 -10.90 21.69
N GLN A 142 -5.29 -10.99 20.99
CA GLN A 142 -3.97 -10.75 21.61
C GLN A 142 -3.54 -9.28 21.60
N ALA A 143 -3.91 -8.52 20.57
CA ALA A 143 -3.44 -7.14 20.37
C ALA A 143 -4.56 -6.12 20.48
N GLN A 144 -4.25 -4.92 20.98
CA GLN A 144 -5.17 -3.78 21.07
C GLN A 144 -5.22 -3.00 19.76
N ILE A 145 -6.25 -2.15 19.63
CA ILE A 145 -6.29 -1.08 18.63
C ILE A 145 -5.16 -0.08 18.91
N LEU A 146 -4.44 0.33 17.86
CA LEU A 146 -3.34 1.31 17.95
C LEU A 146 -3.80 2.71 17.52
N THR A 147 -3.22 3.74 18.12
CA THR A 147 -3.24 5.12 17.58
C THR A 147 -2.14 5.28 16.54
N PHE A 148 -2.24 6.30 15.68
CA PHE A 148 -1.16 6.60 14.75
C PHE A 148 0.18 6.88 15.46
N ASP A 149 0.17 7.59 16.60
CA ASP A 149 1.39 7.89 17.36
C ASP A 149 2.09 6.61 17.85
N GLU A 150 1.32 5.58 18.24
CA GLU A 150 1.89 4.28 18.62
C GLU A 150 2.46 3.52 17.42
N VAL A 151 1.85 3.62 16.24
CA VAL A 151 2.41 3.06 15.00
C VAL A 151 3.74 3.73 14.66
N VAL A 152 3.83 5.06 14.79
CA VAL A 152 5.10 5.78 14.62
C VAL A 152 6.14 5.34 15.65
N ALA A 153 5.74 5.10 16.90
CA ALA A 153 6.63 4.60 17.93
C ALA A 153 7.19 3.20 17.57
N ILE A 154 6.36 2.31 17.03
CA ILE A 154 6.78 0.99 16.52
C ILE A 154 7.81 1.15 15.39
N ALA A 155 7.55 2.01 14.41
CA ALA A 155 8.50 2.26 13.31
C ALA A 155 9.85 2.82 13.81
N ARG A 156 9.83 3.74 14.77
CA ARG A 156 11.06 4.30 15.39
C ARG A 156 11.81 3.22 16.19
N ALA A 157 11.11 2.39 16.94
CA ALA A 157 11.71 1.26 17.67
C ALA A 157 12.32 0.24 16.70
N GLY A 158 11.60 -0.11 15.63
CA GLY A 158 12.09 -0.96 14.54
C GLY A 158 13.34 -0.38 13.86
N THR A 159 13.37 0.93 13.66
CA THR A 159 14.55 1.63 13.12
C THR A 159 15.77 1.44 14.01
N LYS A 160 15.61 1.68 15.31
CA LYS A 160 16.69 1.48 16.29
C LYS A 160 17.14 0.02 16.36
N ARG A 161 16.19 -0.93 16.32
CA ARG A 161 16.45 -2.36 16.44
C ARG A 161 17.17 -2.95 15.22
N THR A 162 16.80 -2.51 14.02
CA THR A 162 17.31 -3.09 12.76
C THR A 162 18.45 -2.29 12.13
N GLY A 163 18.66 -1.05 12.55
CA GLY A 163 19.61 -0.13 11.90
C GLY A 163 19.17 0.38 10.52
N ARG A 164 17.98 -0.02 10.04
CA ARG A 164 17.37 0.48 8.79
C ARG A 164 16.33 1.54 9.13
N VAL A 165 16.22 2.59 8.33
CA VAL A 165 15.10 3.54 8.48
C VAL A 165 13.80 2.81 8.13
N ILE A 166 12.92 2.66 9.12
CA ILE A 166 11.56 2.14 8.93
C ILE A 166 10.61 3.34 8.90
N GLY A 167 9.90 3.51 7.79
CA GLY A 167 8.91 4.55 7.62
C GLY A 167 7.48 4.12 7.97
N VAL A 168 6.58 5.09 7.99
CA VAL A 168 5.13 4.87 8.08
C VAL A 168 4.44 5.34 6.82
N TYR A 169 3.38 4.64 6.40
CA TYR A 169 2.66 4.94 5.16
C TYR A 169 1.16 5.14 5.44
N PRO A 170 0.76 6.19 6.19
CA PRO A 170 -0.62 6.31 6.65
C PRO A 170 -1.62 6.64 5.53
N GLU A 171 -2.75 5.93 5.50
CA GLU A 171 -3.93 6.25 4.68
C GLU A 171 -4.95 7.08 5.46
N MET A 172 -5.48 8.14 4.85
CA MET A 172 -6.69 8.81 5.35
C MET A 172 -7.94 8.10 4.80
N LYS A 173 -8.70 7.43 5.68
CA LYS A 173 -9.95 6.74 5.31
C LYS A 173 -11.15 7.69 5.36
N HIS A 174 -11.97 7.65 4.31
CA HIS A 174 -13.23 8.40 4.14
C HIS A 174 -13.22 9.87 4.61
N PRO A 175 -12.21 10.72 4.25
CA PRO A 175 -12.19 12.11 4.70
C PRO A 175 -13.50 12.88 4.49
N SER A 176 -14.14 12.74 3.33
CA SER A 176 -15.40 13.42 3.02
C SER A 176 -16.56 12.99 3.93
N TYR A 177 -16.67 11.68 4.19
CA TYR A 177 -17.64 11.15 5.15
C TYR A 177 -17.40 11.72 6.55
N PHE A 178 -16.16 11.65 7.06
CA PHE A 178 -15.86 12.14 8.40
C PHE A 178 -16.03 13.64 8.54
N ALA A 179 -15.71 14.41 7.51
CA ALA A 179 -16.01 15.84 7.47
C ALA A 179 -17.51 16.12 7.59
N SER A 180 -18.36 15.33 6.90
CA SER A 180 -19.82 15.50 6.93
C SER A 180 -20.45 15.31 8.32
N ILE A 181 -19.78 14.57 9.21
CA ILE A 181 -20.22 14.33 10.60
C ILE A 181 -19.43 15.15 11.63
N GLY A 182 -18.65 16.15 11.20
CA GLY A 182 -17.92 17.06 12.08
C GLY A 182 -16.58 16.51 12.62
N LEU A 183 -16.01 15.50 11.98
CA LEU A 183 -14.73 14.88 12.35
C LEU A 183 -13.67 14.95 11.22
N PRO A 184 -13.38 16.12 10.63
CA PRO A 184 -12.46 16.21 9.49
C PRO A 184 -11.09 15.60 9.80
N VAL A 185 -10.54 14.84 8.84
CA VAL A 185 -9.35 14.00 9.02
C VAL A 185 -8.06 14.77 8.73
N GLU A 186 -8.08 15.70 7.77
CA GLU A 186 -6.90 16.38 7.23
C GLU A 186 -6.17 17.20 8.29
N GLY A 187 -6.92 17.96 9.11
CA GLY A 187 -6.35 18.73 10.21
C GLY A 187 -5.66 17.83 11.23
N ARG A 188 -6.31 16.72 11.60
CA ARG A 188 -5.78 15.73 12.55
C ARG A 188 -4.53 15.04 12.01
N MET A 189 -4.52 14.70 10.72
CA MET A 189 -3.37 14.14 10.03
C MET A 189 -2.20 15.12 10.05
N LEU A 190 -2.42 16.39 9.67
CA LEU A 190 -1.37 17.43 9.68
C LEU A 190 -0.78 17.64 11.07
N ASP A 191 -1.63 17.69 12.10
CA ASP A 191 -1.19 17.82 13.49
C ASP A 191 -0.39 16.59 13.93
N ALA A 192 -0.81 15.38 13.56
CA ALA A 192 -0.09 14.16 13.89
C ALA A 192 1.27 14.07 13.15
N LEU A 193 1.34 14.45 11.88
CA LEU A 193 2.60 14.51 11.14
C LEU A 193 3.56 15.51 11.80
N LYS A 194 3.08 16.70 12.17
CA LYS A 194 3.89 17.72 12.85
C LYS A 194 4.37 17.24 14.22
N ARG A 195 3.49 16.66 15.04
CA ARG A 195 3.85 16.14 16.38
C ARG A 195 4.89 15.02 16.32
N ASN A 196 4.96 14.28 15.22
CA ASN A 196 5.89 13.17 15.02
C ASN A 196 7.10 13.51 14.13
N ASP A 197 7.34 14.78 13.79
CA ASP A 197 8.42 15.24 12.89
C ASP A 197 8.39 14.62 11.48
N LEU A 198 7.19 14.29 11.00
CA LEU A 198 6.95 13.64 9.70
C LEU A 198 6.48 14.62 8.61
N ASN A 199 6.62 15.93 8.79
CA ASN A 199 6.06 16.95 7.89
C ASN A 199 7.05 17.53 6.85
N SER A 200 8.19 16.87 6.61
CA SER A 200 9.21 17.29 5.64
C SER A 200 9.28 16.36 4.43
N ALA A 201 9.87 16.84 3.32
CA ALA A 201 10.02 16.06 2.09
C ALA A 201 10.96 14.84 2.23
N THR A 202 11.85 14.87 3.23
CA THR A 202 12.80 13.80 3.51
C THR A 202 12.37 12.91 4.67
N ALA A 203 11.27 13.25 5.37
CA ALA A 203 10.76 12.41 6.45
C ALA A 203 10.36 11.03 5.89
N PRO A 204 10.56 9.93 6.64
CA PRO A 204 10.23 8.58 6.22
C PRO A 204 8.72 8.32 6.29
N VAL A 205 7.94 9.14 5.58
CA VAL A 205 6.49 9.04 5.46
C VAL A 205 6.04 9.23 4.01
N PHE A 206 4.98 8.50 3.67
CA PHE A 206 4.09 8.78 2.55
C PHE A 206 2.66 8.79 3.08
N VAL A 207 1.90 9.86 2.84
CA VAL A 207 0.48 9.92 3.22
C VAL A 207 -0.35 9.63 1.99
N GLN A 208 -1.30 8.71 2.09
CA GLN A 208 -2.13 8.30 0.96
C GLN A 208 -3.62 8.55 1.19
N CYS A 209 -4.36 8.68 0.09
CA CYS A 209 -5.81 8.79 0.11
C CYS A 209 -6.37 8.48 -1.28
N PHE A 210 -7.57 7.90 -1.32
CA PHE A 210 -8.38 7.75 -2.54
C PHE A 210 -9.03 9.07 -2.98
N GLU A 211 -9.30 9.96 -2.03
CA GLU A 211 -9.92 11.27 -2.29
C GLU A 211 -8.88 12.33 -2.72
N VAL A 212 -9.25 13.19 -3.67
CA VAL A 212 -8.34 14.17 -4.29
C VAL A 212 -8.24 15.46 -3.47
N THR A 213 -9.37 15.96 -2.97
CA THR A 213 -9.47 17.21 -2.21
C THR A 213 -8.65 17.17 -0.91
N PRO A 214 -8.69 16.09 -0.11
CA PRO A 214 -7.84 15.95 1.07
C PRO A 214 -6.33 16.04 0.73
N LEU A 215 -5.89 15.40 -0.36
CA LEU A 215 -4.48 15.47 -0.80
C LEU A 215 -4.07 16.89 -1.20
N LYS A 216 -4.94 17.62 -1.92
CA LYS A 216 -4.71 19.04 -2.25
C LYS A 216 -4.62 19.91 -0.99
N THR A 217 -5.50 19.66 -0.02
CA THR A 217 -5.48 20.35 1.29
C THR A 217 -4.16 20.11 2.02
N LEU A 218 -3.67 18.86 2.06
CA LEU A 218 -2.39 18.52 2.66
C LEU A 218 -1.22 19.17 1.91
N ARG A 219 -1.21 19.13 0.57
CA ARG A 219 -0.12 19.71 -0.24
C ARG A 219 0.16 21.17 0.09
N ALA A 220 -0.88 21.94 0.38
CA ALA A 220 -0.76 23.35 0.76
C ALA A 220 -0.14 23.57 2.15
N ARG A 221 -0.11 22.54 3.01
CA ARG A 221 0.19 22.67 4.45
C ARG A 221 1.33 21.78 4.95
N THR A 222 1.80 20.81 4.17
CA THR A 222 2.93 19.92 4.51
C THR A 222 3.83 19.66 3.32
N ARG A 223 5.08 19.30 3.59
CA ARG A 223 6.04 18.80 2.60
C ARG A 223 6.19 17.28 2.64
N ALA A 224 5.48 16.58 3.53
CA ALA A 224 5.39 15.13 3.52
C ALA A 224 4.97 14.62 2.14
N ARG A 225 5.49 13.47 1.72
CA ARG A 225 5.16 12.91 0.41
C ARG A 225 3.72 12.43 0.39
N LEU A 226 2.98 12.76 -0.67
CA LEU A 226 1.56 12.45 -0.81
C LEU A 226 1.32 11.49 -1.98
N VAL A 227 0.40 10.55 -1.82
CA VAL A 227 0.11 9.52 -2.82
C VAL A 227 -1.38 9.42 -3.09
N LEU A 228 -1.76 9.53 -4.36
CA LEU A 228 -3.14 9.27 -4.80
C LEU A 228 -3.34 7.76 -4.93
N LEU A 229 -4.33 7.22 -4.24
CA LEU A 229 -4.78 5.85 -4.45
C LEU A 229 -5.81 5.80 -5.59
N ALA A 230 -5.78 4.72 -6.36
CA ALA A 230 -6.71 4.52 -7.47
C ALA A 230 -7.03 3.04 -7.67
N ASP A 231 -8.28 2.73 -7.98
CA ASP A 231 -8.72 1.40 -8.39
C ASP A 231 -9.13 1.39 -9.86
N ALA A 232 -9.36 0.20 -10.42
CA ALA A 232 -9.75 0.02 -11.82
C ALA A 232 -11.15 0.54 -12.12
N GLU A 233 -12.01 0.58 -11.11
CA GLU A 233 -13.40 1.01 -11.22
C GLU A 233 -13.69 2.17 -10.26
N GLY A 234 -14.79 2.88 -10.51
CA GLY A 234 -15.19 4.02 -9.70
C GLY A 234 -14.32 5.26 -9.88
N GLY A 235 -14.29 6.08 -8.84
CA GLY A 235 -13.57 7.35 -8.80
C GLY A 235 -13.42 7.88 -7.37
N PRO A 236 -12.75 9.02 -7.19
CA PRO A 236 -12.60 9.65 -5.88
C PRO A 236 -13.98 9.95 -5.26
N PRO A 237 -14.28 9.47 -4.03
CA PRO A 237 -15.57 9.73 -3.37
C PRO A 237 -15.93 11.22 -3.28
N ASP A 238 -14.94 12.10 -3.18
CA ASP A 238 -15.09 13.54 -3.07
C ASP A 238 -15.32 14.28 -4.39
N LEU A 239 -15.20 13.59 -5.53
CA LEU A 239 -15.38 14.16 -6.87
C LEU A 239 -16.41 13.37 -7.68
N PRO A 240 -17.73 13.51 -7.38
CA PRO A 240 -18.78 12.83 -8.12
C PRO A 240 -18.69 13.10 -9.63
N GLY A 241 -18.69 12.03 -10.42
CA GLY A 241 -18.62 12.09 -11.88
C GLY A 241 -17.22 12.03 -12.49
N VAL A 242 -16.15 12.11 -11.67
CA VAL A 242 -14.77 11.84 -12.10
C VAL A 242 -14.47 10.36 -11.89
N LYS A 243 -13.89 9.68 -12.89
CA LYS A 243 -13.42 8.29 -12.73
C LYS A 243 -11.92 8.25 -12.48
N TYR A 244 -11.44 7.22 -11.79
CA TYR A 244 -9.99 7.00 -11.68
C TYR A 244 -9.35 6.85 -13.06
N ALA A 245 -10.02 6.16 -13.99
CA ALA A 245 -9.54 6.00 -15.36
C ALA A 245 -9.20 7.35 -16.04
N ASP A 246 -9.94 8.42 -15.75
CA ASP A 246 -9.67 9.76 -16.30
C ASP A 246 -8.37 10.35 -15.73
N LEU A 247 -8.13 10.14 -14.43
CA LEU A 247 -6.93 10.58 -13.70
C LEU A 247 -5.68 9.78 -14.07
N LEU A 248 -5.85 8.54 -14.53
CA LEU A 248 -4.76 7.62 -14.87
C LEU A 248 -4.28 7.70 -16.33
N THR A 249 -4.86 8.59 -17.14
CA THR A 249 -4.33 8.92 -18.47
C THR A 249 -3.00 9.68 -18.36
N ALA A 250 -2.17 9.65 -19.40
CA ALA A 250 -0.91 10.41 -19.41
C ALA A 250 -1.09 11.92 -19.14
N GLU A 251 -2.23 12.50 -19.56
CA GLU A 251 -2.56 13.90 -19.25
C GLU A 251 -3.11 14.05 -17.82
N GLY A 252 -4.00 13.14 -17.39
CA GLY A 252 -4.52 13.12 -16.02
C GLY A 252 -3.42 13.05 -14.97
N LEU A 253 -2.38 12.25 -15.21
CA LEU A 253 -1.23 12.08 -14.32
C LEU A 253 -0.41 13.37 -14.16
N LYS A 254 -0.35 14.26 -15.16
CA LYS A 254 0.25 15.60 -14.99
C LYS A 254 -0.57 16.44 -14.02
N GLY A 255 -1.90 16.32 -14.05
CA GLY A 255 -2.79 16.93 -13.08
C GLY A 255 -2.59 16.37 -11.67
N VAL A 256 -2.40 15.05 -11.56
CA VAL A 256 -2.09 14.37 -10.28
C VAL A 256 -0.77 14.87 -9.68
N ALA A 257 0.27 15.05 -10.51
CA ALA A 257 1.58 15.54 -10.09
C ALA A 257 1.56 16.96 -9.49
N ALA A 258 0.50 17.74 -9.70
CA ALA A 258 0.35 19.03 -9.04
C ALA A 258 0.09 18.93 -7.53
N TYR A 259 -0.38 17.78 -7.03
CA TYR A 259 -0.72 17.60 -5.62
C TYR A 259 -0.20 16.31 -4.98
N ALA A 260 0.21 15.30 -5.75
CA ALA A 260 0.82 14.06 -5.27
C ALA A 260 2.27 13.91 -5.76
N ASP A 261 3.08 13.19 -4.98
CA ASP A 261 4.44 12.76 -5.35
C ASP A 261 4.45 11.30 -5.87
N GLY A 262 3.34 10.59 -5.74
CA GLY A 262 3.19 9.24 -6.25
C GLY A 262 1.75 8.81 -6.47
N LEU A 263 1.62 7.63 -7.08
CA LEU A 263 0.40 6.92 -7.38
C LEU A 263 0.45 5.54 -6.70
N GLY A 264 -0.61 5.18 -5.99
CA GLY A 264 -0.83 3.84 -5.47
C GLY A 264 -2.01 3.17 -6.18
N PRO A 265 -1.80 2.55 -7.35
CA PRO A 265 -2.89 1.91 -8.09
C PRO A 265 -3.13 0.47 -7.61
N ASN A 266 -4.31 -0.07 -7.83
CA ASN A 266 -4.50 -1.53 -7.83
C ASN A 266 -3.46 -2.17 -8.77
N TRP A 267 -2.74 -3.21 -8.34
CA TRP A 267 -1.64 -3.79 -9.12
C TRP A 267 -2.10 -4.31 -10.49
N ARG A 268 -3.39 -4.66 -10.63
CA ARG A 268 -4.01 -5.08 -11.89
C ARG A 268 -4.08 -3.96 -12.93
N LEU A 269 -3.95 -2.70 -12.54
CA LEU A 269 -3.80 -1.58 -13.46
C LEU A 269 -2.38 -1.48 -14.04
N VAL A 270 -1.40 -2.10 -13.40
CA VAL A 270 0.00 -2.16 -13.85
C VAL A 270 0.26 -3.41 -14.66
N VAL A 271 -0.10 -4.58 -14.11
CA VAL A 271 -0.03 -5.88 -14.79
C VAL A 271 -1.43 -6.49 -14.78
N PRO A 272 -2.23 -6.29 -15.86
CA PRO A 272 -3.60 -6.79 -15.94
C PRO A 272 -3.69 -8.31 -15.88
N THR A 273 -4.90 -8.82 -15.63
CA THR A 273 -5.19 -10.26 -15.71
C THR A 273 -6.58 -10.46 -16.30
N ASP A 274 -6.74 -11.52 -17.09
CA ASP A 274 -8.04 -12.00 -17.58
C ASP A 274 -8.74 -12.95 -16.58
N GLY A 275 -8.21 -13.05 -15.36
CA GLY A 275 -8.62 -13.98 -14.32
C GLY A 275 -7.88 -15.32 -14.37
N LYS A 276 -7.28 -15.67 -15.51
CA LYS A 276 -6.54 -16.93 -15.70
C LYS A 276 -5.04 -16.73 -15.68
N THR A 277 -4.56 -15.73 -16.41
CA THR A 277 -3.14 -15.45 -16.64
C THR A 277 -2.83 -13.99 -16.40
N LEU A 278 -1.54 -13.69 -16.16
CA LEU A 278 -1.05 -12.32 -16.21
C LEU A 278 -0.96 -11.85 -17.67
N GLY A 279 -1.46 -10.65 -17.93
CA GLY A 279 -1.35 -9.97 -19.20
C GLY A 279 -0.06 -9.17 -19.35
N ALA A 280 0.10 -8.52 -20.50
CA ALA A 280 1.20 -7.60 -20.72
C ALA A 280 1.06 -6.35 -19.84
N PRO A 281 2.17 -5.83 -19.27
CA PRO A 281 2.14 -4.59 -18.51
C PRO A 281 1.55 -3.41 -19.28
N THR A 282 0.84 -2.54 -18.57
CA THR A 282 0.33 -1.29 -19.14
C THR A 282 1.43 -0.22 -19.18
N ARG A 283 1.12 0.91 -19.82
CA ARG A 283 2.00 2.10 -19.83
C ARG A 283 1.91 2.94 -18.55
N LEU A 284 1.08 2.56 -17.58
CA LEU A 284 0.78 3.38 -16.40
C LEU A 284 2.05 3.79 -15.65
N VAL A 285 2.99 2.86 -15.46
CA VAL A 285 4.26 3.14 -14.76
C VAL A 285 5.09 4.14 -15.54
N SER A 286 5.30 3.93 -16.85
CA SER A 286 6.07 4.86 -17.67
C SER A 286 5.44 6.25 -17.79
N ASP A 287 4.11 6.32 -17.90
CA ASP A 287 3.39 7.59 -18.02
C ASP A 287 3.40 8.35 -16.67
N ALA A 288 3.30 7.65 -15.54
CA ALA A 288 3.43 8.24 -14.21
C ALA A 288 4.86 8.75 -13.94
N HIS A 289 5.88 7.96 -14.27
CA HIS A 289 7.28 8.39 -14.19
C HIS A 289 7.57 9.62 -15.06
N ALA A 290 6.99 9.69 -16.26
CA ALA A 290 7.10 10.86 -17.13
C ALA A 290 6.45 12.12 -16.53
N ALA A 291 5.44 11.96 -15.68
CA ALA A 291 4.83 13.03 -14.89
C ALA A 291 5.57 13.34 -13.58
N GLY A 292 6.63 12.58 -13.24
CA GLY A 292 7.40 12.74 -12.01
C GLY A 292 6.81 12.05 -10.78
N LEU A 293 5.85 11.14 -10.96
CA LEU A 293 5.19 10.40 -9.88
C LEU A 293 5.86 9.05 -9.63
N GLN A 294 6.08 8.68 -8.37
CA GLN A 294 6.43 7.30 -7.99
C GLN A 294 5.21 6.37 -8.14
N VAL A 295 5.42 5.07 -8.34
CA VAL A 295 4.31 4.10 -8.47
C VAL A 295 4.44 2.95 -7.46
N HIS A 296 3.50 2.84 -6.54
CA HIS A 296 3.46 1.86 -5.46
C HIS A 296 2.16 1.03 -5.49
N PRO A 297 2.04 0.00 -6.36
CA PRO A 297 0.79 -0.75 -6.49
C PRO A 297 0.42 -1.58 -5.26
N TRP A 298 -0.89 -1.71 -5.04
CA TRP A 298 -1.51 -2.50 -3.97
C TRP A 298 -2.52 -3.51 -4.52
N THR A 299 -2.87 -4.60 -3.84
CA THR A 299 -2.09 -5.30 -2.82
C THR A 299 -1.74 -6.67 -3.37
N VAL A 300 -0.47 -7.07 -3.30
CA VAL A 300 -0.07 -8.44 -3.65
C VAL A 300 -0.28 -9.37 -2.46
N ARG A 301 -1.06 -10.43 -2.69
CA ARG A 301 -1.48 -11.43 -1.70
C ARG A 301 -1.11 -12.84 -2.16
N ALA A 302 -0.75 -13.72 -1.23
CA ALA A 302 -0.23 -15.05 -1.53
C ALA A 302 -1.32 -16.10 -1.74
N GLU A 303 -2.49 -15.90 -1.14
CA GLU A 303 -3.58 -16.88 -1.18
C GLU A 303 -4.14 -17.05 -2.59
N ASN A 304 -4.38 -18.30 -3.00
CA ASN A 304 -4.92 -18.67 -4.31
C ASN A 304 -6.17 -17.87 -4.68
N TYR A 305 -7.01 -17.55 -3.69
CA TYR A 305 -8.19 -16.71 -3.85
C TYR A 305 -7.91 -15.39 -4.60
N PHE A 306 -6.76 -14.76 -4.36
CA PHE A 306 -6.41 -13.46 -4.95
C PHE A 306 -5.59 -13.56 -6.24
N LEU A 307 -5.21 -14.77 -6.64
CA LEU A 307 -4.31 -15.02 -7.77
C LEU A 307 -5.07 -15.48 -9.02
N PRO A 308 -4.55 -15.14 -10.23
CA PRO A 308 -5.00 -15.74 -11.48
C PRO A 308 -4.88 -17.27 -11.44
N GLU A 309 -5.78 -17.98 -12.13
CA GLU A 309 -5.86 -19.45 -12.08
C GLU A 309 -4.52 -20.16 -12.31
N THR A 310 -3.71 -19.70 -13.27
CA THR A 310 -2.41 -20.30 -13.61
C THR A 310 -1.34 -20.12 -12.54
N LEU A 311 -1.53 -19.17 -11.62
CA LEU A 311 -0.62 -18.95 -10.49
C LEU A 311 -1.12 -19.66 -9.22
N ARG A 312 -2.27 -20.32 -9.25
CA ARG A 312 -2.77 -21.06 -8.09
C ARG A 312 -2.02 -22.39 -7.95
N ARG A 313 -1.75 -22.80 -6.71
CA ARG A 313 -1.00 -24.04 -6.40
C ARG A 313 -1.80 -24.97 -5.49
N GLY A 314 -1.51 -26.27 -5.58
CA GLY A 314 -2.16 -27.32 -4.78
C GLY A 314 -3.34 -27.98 -5.48
N ASP A 315 -3.95 -28.94 -4.79
CA ASP A 315 -5.13 -29.68 -5.27
C ASP A 315 -6.38 -28.81 -5.25
N ALA A 316 -7.00 -28.60 -6.41
CA ALA A 316 -8.21 -27.79 -6.58
C ALA A 316 -9.46 -28.39 -5.88
N GLN A 317 -9.43 -29.67 -5.52
CA GLN A 317 -10.51 -30.34 -4.78
C GLN A 317 -10.35 -30.23 -3.25
N ALA A 318 -9.21 -29.72 -2.77
CA ALA A 318 -8.98 -29.56 -1.34
C ALA A 318 -9.88 -28.45 -0.78
N ALA A 319 -10.49 -28.70 0.39
CA ALA A 319 -11.39 -27.74 1.04
C ALA A 319 -10.70 -26.39 1.38
N ASP A 320 -9.39 -26.41 1.61
CA ASP A 320 -8.56 -25.24 1.90
C ASP A 320 -7.88 -24.66 0.65
N TYR A 321 -8.22 -25.13 -0.57
CA TYR A 321 -7.54 -24.74 -1.81
C TYR A 321 -7.40 -23.22 -1.98
N LEU A 322 -8.47 -22.46 -1.73
CA LEU A 322 -8.44 -21.00 -1.89
C LEU A 322 -7.60 -20.27 -0.83
N ALA A 323 -7.42 -20.87 0.35
CA ALA A 323 -6.59 -20.36 1.45
C ALA A 323 -5.10 -20.67 1.26
N ARG A 324 -4.75 -21.71 0.48
CA ARG A 324 -3.36 -22.07 0.21
C ARG A 324 -2.63 -20.98 -0.56
N HIS A 325 -1.32 -20.88 -0.33
CA HIS A 325 -0.48 -19.93 -1.04
C HIS A 325 -0.13 -20.42 -2.46
N GLY A 326 -0.42 -19.61 -3.45
CA GLY A 326 -0.01 -19.79 -4.84
C GLY A 326 1.33 -19.11 -5.15
N ASP A 327 1.53 -18.78 -6.43
CA ASP A 327 2.73 -18.14 -6.96
C ASP A 327 2.61 -16.61 -6.99
N ALA A 328 2.52 -15.98 -5.82
CA ALA A 328 2.55 -14.52 -5.72
C ALA A 328 3.92 -13.92 -6.09
N ASP A 329 4.99 -14.71 -6.07
CA ASP A 329 6.33 -14.31 -6.52
C ASP A 329 6.33 -13.93 -8.01
N ALA A 330 5.58 -14.65 -8.85
CA ALA A 330 5.40 -14.28 -10.25
C ALA A 330 4.76 -12.89 -10.43
N VAL A 331 3.77 -12.54 -9.60
CA VAL A 331 3.13 -11.20 -9.62
C VAL A 331 4.13 -10.12 -9.18
N LEU A 332 4.85 -10.35 -8.07
CA LEU A 332 5.86 -9.43 -7.55
C LEU A 332 6.97 -9.16 -8.58
N LYS A 333 7.51 -10.23 -9.18
CA LYS A 333 8.54 -10.14 -10.22
C LYS A 333 8.05 -9.42 -11.47
N ALA A 334 6.80 -9.65 -11.89
CA ALA A 334 6.21 -8.92 -13.00
C ALA A 334 6.14 -7.41 -12.70
N LEU A 335 5.67 -7.02 -11.51
CA LEU A 335 5.61 -5.61 -11.10
C LEU A 335 7.02 -4.97 -11.04
N PHE A 336 7.99 -5.63 -10.41
CA PHE A 336 9.36 -5.13 -10.35
C PHE A 336 10.03 -5.05 -11.73
N ALA A 337 9.75 -5.98 -12.64
CA ALA A 337 10.27 -5.94 -14.01
C ALA A 337 9.75 -4.74 -14.82
N VAL A 338 8.54 -4.26 -14.53
CA VAL A 338 7.96 -3.04 -15.13
C VAL A 338 8.60 -1.77 -14.56
N GLY A 339 9.27 -1.87 -13.41
CA GLY A 339 10.00 -0.76 -12.81
C GLY A 339 9.20 0.03 -11.77
N VAL A 340 8.21 -0.57 -11.11
CA VAL A 340 7.51 0.09 -9.98
C VAL A 340 8.51 0.50 -8.88
N ASP A 341 8.24 1.63 -8.22
CA ASP A 341 9.10 2.18 -7.17
C ASP A 341 8.92 1.50 -5.82
N GLY A 342 7.88 0.68 -5.68
CA GLY A 342 7.60 -0.12 -4.49
C GLY A 342 6.32 -0.94 -4.64
N VAL A 343 6.03 -1.82 -3.68
CA VAL A 343 4.83 -2.66 -3.69
C VAL A 343 4.24 -2.77 -2.29
N PHE A 344 2.91 -2.75 -2.20
CA PHE A 344 2.18 -3.14 -1.00
C PHE A 344 1.92 -4.65 -1.01
N SER A 345 2.26 -5.33 0.08
CA SER A 345 1.96 -6.75 0.24
C SER A 345 1.57 -7.10 1.66
N ASP A 346 0.62 -8.03 1.78
CA ASP A 346 0.23 -8.67 3.04
C ASP A 346 1.32 -9.65 3.53
N PHE A 347 2.30 -9.99 2.68
CA PHE A 347 3.39 -10.92 2.93
C PHE A 347 4.76 -10.25 2.69
N PRO A 348 5.25 -9.39 3.61
CA PRO A 348 6.46 -8.60 3.41
C PRO A 348 7.70 -9.43 3.04
N ALA A 349 7.90 -10.59 3.68
CA ALA A 349 9.04 -11.45 3.39
C ALA A 349 9.09 -11.92 1.92
N LEU A 350 7.93 -12.23 1.32
CA LEU A 350 7.84 -12.62 -0.09
C LEU A 350 8.21 -11.45 -1.00
N ALA A 351 7.67 -10.26 -0.71
CA ALA A 351 8.00 -9.04 -1.47
C ALA A 351 9.48 -8.66 -1.36
N VAL A 352 10.09 -8.82 -0.18
CA VAL A 352 11.53 -8.60 0.03
C VAL A 352 12.37 -9.58 -0.78
N ALA A 353 12.00 -10.86 -0.81
CA ALA A 353 12.70 -11.89 -1.56
C ALA A 353 12.59 -11.67 -3.09
N ALA A 354 11.43 -11.27 -3.58
CA ALA A 354 11.17 -11.05 -5.01
C ALA A 354 11.84 -9.78 -5.57
N ARG A 355 12.24 -8.84 -4.70
CA ARG A 355 12.85 -7.54 -5.05
C ARG A 355 14.31 -7.63 -5.55
N ALA A 356 14.93 -8.81 -5.47
CA ALA A 356 16.36 -9.02 -5.71
C ALA A 356 16.80 -8.90 -7.18
#